data_AF-A0A9P7GL35-F1
#
_entry.id   AF-A0A9P7GL35-F1
#
_cell.length_a   1.000
_cell.length_b   1.000
_cell.length_c   1.000
_cell.angle_alpha   90.00
_cell.angle_beta   90.00
_cell.angle_gamma   90.00
#
_symmetry.space_group_name_H-M   'P 1'
#
loop_
_entity.id
_entity.type
_entity.pdbx_description
1 polymer ?
#
loop_
_entity_poly.entity_id
_entity_poly.type
_entity_poly.pdbx_seq_one_letter_code
_entity_poly.pdbx_strand_id
1 'polypeptide(L)'
;MPDNPSFVLRAVDDVVYEQRPIPEISGDQVLVEVKKTGICGSDVHYLAHGRIGDFIVDKPMLCTDIIFAATPPYDGTLGRYYRLPEDLAYPLPDSVTLEDGAMIEPLAVGIHSVSNLGSFRANQAIAVFGCGPVGLLCMAVAKALGASRVVAVDINPARLEFAKSYAATDAYLPPPLEKGEARIAYSRRNAEKLKRDLGIEDRGSKAIDLVIDASGADVSIQTALYVAKSGGTVVQVGMGNPNVTIDIGQLTAKELNYKGSFRYGAIVAFKATREGKSEDGKGVIKAIISGPDFPADLA
;
A
#
# COMPACT_ATOMS: atom_id res chain seq x y z
N MET A 1 -5.70 24.60 -30.77
CA MET A 1 -4.88 23.44 -30.34
C MET A 1 -5.67 22.72 -29.25
N PRO A 2 -5.50 21.41 -29.03
CA PRO A 2 -6.19 20.77 -27.92
C PRO A 2 -5.71 21.39 -26.60
N ASP A 3 -6.64 21.68 -25.70
CA ASP A 3 -6.32 22.25 -24.39
C ASP A 3 -5.71 21.16 -23.48
N ASN A 4 -4.70 21.50 -22.68
CA ASN A 4 -4.08 20.60 -21.70
C ASN A 4 -4.20 21.18 -20.27
N PRO A 5 -5.42 21.21 -19.71
CA PRO A 5 -5.62 21.63 -18.33
C PRO A 5 -4.87 20.68 -17.39
N SER A 6 -4.12 21.27 -16.48
CA SER A 6 -3.26 20.56 -15.53
C SER A 6 -3.50 21.09 -14.13
N PHE A 7 -3.58 20.20 -13.15
CA PHE A 7 -3.64 20.54 -11.74
C PHE A 7 -2.22 20.67 -11.19
N VAL A 8 -1.85 21.88 -10.78
CA VAL A 8 -0.48 22.23 -10.41
C VAL A 8 -0.44 22.68 -8.96
N LEU A 9 0.39 22.01 -8.17
CA LEU A 9 0.78 22.43 -6.83
C LEU A 9 1.93 23.45 -6.94
N ARG A 10 1.66 24.71 -6.61
CA ARG A 10 2.66 25.80 -6.68
C ARG A 10 3.42 25.98 -5.38
N ALA A 11 2.71 25.84 -4.26
CA ALA A 11 3.23 25.87 -2.91
C ALA A 11 2.32 25.05 -1.99
N VAL A 12 2.71 24.90 -0.72
CA VAL A 12 1.86 24.25 0.30
C VAL A 12 0.49 24.94 0.34
N ASP A 13 -0.57 24.12 0.24
CA ASP A 13 -1.97 24.55 0.15
C ASP A 13 -2.31 25.53 -1.01
N ASP A 14 -1.40 25.73 -1.97
CA ASP A 14 -1.62 26.56 -3.17
C ASP A 14 -1.65 25.69 -4.43
N VAL A 15 -2.88 25.41 -4.89
CA VAL A 15 -3.15 24.61 -6.08
C VAL A 15 -3.95 25.39 -7.10
N VAL A 16 -3.66 25.16 -8.37
CA VAL A 16 -4.34 25.82 -9.49
C VAL A 16 -4.65 24.82 -10.60
N TYR A 17 -5.74 25.08 -11.33
CA TYR A 17 -5.91 24.52 -12.67
C TYR A 17 -5.38 25.55 -13.68
N GLU A 18 -4.32 25.19 -14.40
CA GLU A 18 -3.74 26.05 -15.43
C GLU A 18 -3.55 25.28 -16.74
N GLN A 19 -3.49 26.02 -17.86
CA GLN A 19 -3.15 25.43 -19.14
C GLN A 19 -1.63 25.22 -19.21
N ARG A 20 -1.23 23.99 -19.56
CA ARG A 20 0.17 23.67 -19.86
C ARG A 20 0.31 23.33 -21.35
N PRO A 21 1.52 23.47 -21.92
CA PRO A 21 1.78 22.92 -23.25
C PRO A 21 1.48 21.42 -23.28
N ILE A 22 1.00 20.90 -24.41
CA ILE A 22 0.98 19.45 -24.64
C ILE A 22 2.44 19.00 -24.74
N PRO A 23 2.87 17.98 -23.97
CA PRO A 23 4.25 17.51 -24.04
C PRO A 23 4.64 17.04 -25.44
N GLU A 24 5.79 17.51 -25.93
CA GLU A 24 6.42 16.91 -27.12
C GLU A 24 7.02 15.56 -26.74
N ILE A 25 6.84 14.58 -27.62
CA ILE A 25 7.41 13.22 -27.49
C ILE A 25 8.59 13.05 -28.44
N SER A 26 9.58 12.28 -28.03
CA SER A 26 10.70 11.87 -28.88
C SER A 26 11.15 10.44 -28.56
N GLY A 27 11.82 9.79 -29.49
CA GLY A 27 12.36 8.44 -29.28
C GLY A 27 11.26 7.40 -29.03
N ASP A 28 11.39 6.70 -27.91
CA ASP A 28 10.54 5.61 -27.41
C ASP A 28 9.39 6.11 -26.53
N GLN A 29 9.00 7.38 -26.64
CA GLN A 29 7.94 7.96 -25.83
C GLN A 29 6.59 7.87 -26.51
N VAL A 30 5.56 7.63 -25.71
CA VAL A 30 4.16 7.77 -26.10
C VAL A 30 3.51 8.93 -25.37
N LEU A 31 2.54 9.56 -26.04
CA LEU A 31 1.67 10.57 -25.47
C LEU A 31 0.32 9.93 -25.14
N VAL A 32 -0.10 9.98 -23.88
CA VAL A 32 -1.39 9.45 -23.44
C VAL A 32 -2.33 10.58 -23.06
N GLU A 33 -3.61 10.45 -23.42
CA GLU A 33 -4.68 11.29 -22.87
C GLU A 33 -5.19 10.66 -21.57
N VAL A 34 -4.93 11.31 -20.44
CA VAL A 34 -5.30 10.79 -19.12
C VAL A 34 -6.82 10.89 -18.95
N LYS A 35 -7.46 9.74 -18.71
CA LYS A 35 -8.92 9.66 -18.48
C LYS A 35 -9.30 9.52 -17.02
N LYS A 36 -8.49 8.79 -16.24
CA LYS A 36 -8.65 8.55 -14.80
C LYS A 36 -7.25 8.46 -14.17
N THR A 37 -7.10 9.00 -12.97
CA THR A 37 -5.89 8.87 -12.16
C THR A 37 -6.28 8.82 -10.69
N GLY A 38 -5.60 7.97 -9.92
CA GLY A 38 -5.75 7.92 -8.47
C GLY A 38 -5.06 9.11 -7.81
N ILE A 39 -5.43 9.37 -6.55
CA ILE A 39 -4.71 10.27 -5.65
C ILE A 39 -4.18 9.42 -4.50
N CYS A 40 -2.88 9.49 -4.25
CA CYS A 40 -2.20 8.77 -3.19
C CYS A 40 -1.98 9.66 -1.96
N GLY A 41 -1.68 9.05 -0.81
CA GLY A 41 -1.28 9.79 0.39
C GLY A 41 -0.05 10.67 0.17
N SER A 42 0.83 10.31 -0.76
CA SER A 42 1.98 11.15 -1.16
C SER A 42 1.54 12.50 -1.74
N ASP A 43 0.50 12.52 -2.57
CA ASP A 43 -0.03 13.76 -3.15
C ASP A 43 -0.60 14.66 -2.04
N VAL A 44 -1.28 14.06 -1.06
CA VAL A 44 -1.80 14.77 0.12
C VAL A 44 -0.67 15.32 1.00
N HIS A 45 0.42 14.56 1.18
CA HIS A 45 1.59 15.04 1.92
C HIS A 45 2.31 16.19 1.20
N TYR A 46 2.42 16.13 -0.13
CA TYR A 46 2.95 17.27 -0.90
C TYR A 46 2.04 18.49 -0.79
N LEU A 47 0.72 18.33 -0.90
CA LEU A 47 -0.24 19.42 -0.73
C LEU A 47 -0.12 20.07 0.66
N ALA A 48 -0.19 19.27 1.72
CA ALA A 48 -0.29 19.76 3.09
C ALA A 48 1.05 20.14 3.73
N HIS A 49 2.17 19.58 3.27
CA HIS A 49 3.47 19.74 3.92
C HIS A 49 4.61 20.09 2.95
N GLY A 50 4.38 20.06 1.64
CA GLY A 50 5.39 20.36 0.62
C GLY A 50 6.53 19.33 0.57
N ARG A 51 6.38 18.19 1.24
CA ARG A 51 7.38 17.12 1.31
C ARG A 51 6.81 15.78 1.75
N ILE A 52 7.52 14.71 1.43
CA ILE A 52 7.35 13.37 2.00
C ILE A 52 8.72 12.80 2.37
N GLY A 53 8.98 12.54 3.66
CA GLY A 53 10.32 12.16 4.12
C GLY A 53 11.39 13.18 3.69
N ASP A 54 12.44 12.69 3.01
CA ASP A 54 13.54 13.51 2.48
C ASP A 54 13.22 14.19 1.13
N PHE A 55 12.07 13.89 0.52
CA PHE A 55 11.66 14.47 -0.77
C PHE A 55 10.95 15.81 -0.55
N ILE A 56 11.71 16.91 -0.62
CA ILE A 56 11.23 18.30 -0.42
C ILE A 56 10.95 18.96 -1.77
N VAL A 57 9.87 19.73 -1.87
CA VAL A 57 9.59 20.61 -3.02
C VAL A 57 10.41 21.90 -2.87
N ASP A 58 11.66 21.92 -3.33
CA ASP A 58 12.52 23.11 -3.27
C ASP A 58 13.10 23.55 -4.64
N LYS A 59 13.27 22.62 -5.59
CA LYS A 59 13.59 22.77 -7.03
C LYS A 59 13.86 21.37 -7.64
N PRO A 60 14.15 21.24 -8.95
CA PRO A 60 14.54 19.96 -9.54
C PRO A 60 15.74 19.32 -8.87
N MET A 61 15.50 18.25 -8.10
CA MET A 61 16.54 17.50 -7.39
C MET A 61 16.62 16.06 -7.92
N LEU A 62 17.86 15.67 -8.26
CA LEU A 62 18.26 14.39 -8.82
C LEU A 62 18.39 13.31 -7.74
N CYS A 63 17.95 12.10 -8.04
CA CYS A 63 18.50 10.84 -7.54
C CYS A 63 18.50 9.83 -8.71
N THR A 64 19.54 8.99 -8.81
CA THR A 64 20.38 8.94 -10.01
C THR A 64 19.89 8.21 -11.26
N ASP A 65 18.81 7.41 -11.26
CA ASP A 65 18.31 6.79 -12.53
C ASP A 65 16.79 6.47 -12.56
N ILE A 66 16.00 6.81 -11.52
CA ILE A 66 14.55 6.47 -11.48
C ILE A 66 13.69 7.73 -11.52
N ILE A 67 12.89 7.86 -12.57
CA ILE A 67 11.85 8.89 -12.74
C ILE A 67 10.51 8.32 -12.24
N PHE A 68 9.82 9.03 -11.36
CA PHE A 68 8.49 8.65 -10.86
C PHE A 68 7.56 9.85 -10.92
N ALA A 69 6.36 9.64 -11.45
CA ALA A 69 5.38 10.71 -11.62
C ALA A 69 5.04 11.36 -10.28
N ALA A 70 4.90 12.70 -10.27
CA ALA A 70 4.62 13.51 -9.09
C ALA A 70 5.69 13.45 -7.98
N THR A 71 6.90 12.96 -8.27
CA THR A 71 8.07 13.14 -7.40
C THR A 71 8.93 14.27 -7.96
N PRO A 72 9.13 15.39 -7.24
CA PRO A 72 9.95 16.50 -7.72
C PRO A 72 11.33 16.02 -8.22
N PRO A 73 11.82 16.50 -9.39
CA PRO A 73 11.26 17.51 -10.29
C PRO A 73 10.10 17.11 -11.19
N TYR A 74 9.73 15.84 -11.23
CA TYR A 74 8.97 15.29 -12.34
C TYR A 74 7.47 15.53 -12.15
N ASP A 75 6.83 16.04 -13.21
CA ASP A 75 5.39 16.28 -13.23
C ASP A 75 4.60 14.97 -13.02
N GLY A 76 3.43 15.11 -12.39
CA GLY A 76 2.46 14.04 -12.19
C GLY A 76 1.50 13.86 -13.36
N THR A 77 0.62 12.87 -13.25
CA THR A 77 -0.39 12.53 -14.27
C THR A 77 -1.70 13.29 -14.12
N LEU A 78 -1.79 14.24 -13.18
CA LEU A 78 -2.95 15.13 -13.01
C LEU A 78 -2.97 16.26 -14.07
N GLY A 79 -2.91 15.87 -15.35
CA GLY A 79 -3.05 16.73 -16.51
C GLY A 79 -3.70 15.95 -17.64
N ARG A 80 -4.29 16.64 -18.62
CA ARG A 80 -5.02 15.95 -19.71
C ARG A 80 -4.11 15.09 -20.57
N TYR A 81 -2.88 15.51 -20.80
CA TYR A 81 -1.88 14.76 -21.56
C TYR A 81 -0.61 14.55 -20.75
N TYR A 82 -0.11 13.32 -20.78
CA TYR A 82 1.13 12.92 -20.11
C TYR A 82 2.01 12.14 -21.08
N ARG A 83 3.33 12.34 -21.03
CA ARG A 83 4.28 11.56 -21.81
C ARG A 83 4.99 10.55 -20.91
N LEU A 84 5.22 9.36 -21.42
CA LEU A 84 5.97 8.31 -20.74
C LEU A 84 6.68 7.41 -21.76
N PRO A 85 7.76 6.71 -21.35
CA PRO A 85 8.34 5.63 -22.14
C PRO A 85 7.30 4.58 -22.53
N GLU A 86 7.36 4.08 -23.76
CA GLU A 86 6.39 3.12 -24.32
C GLU A 86 6.41 1.77 -23.58
N ASP A 87 7.56 1.37 -23.03
CA ASP A 87 7.74 0.14 -22.26
C ASP A 87 7.10 0.19 -20.86
N LEU A 88 6.65 1.38 -20.43
CA LEU A 88 5.85 1.59 -19.23
C LEU A 88 4.35 1.79 -19.52
N ALA A 89 3.97 1.84 -20.80
CA ALA A 89 2.58 2.02 -21.23
C ALA A 89 1.94 0.66 -21.54
N TYR A 90 1.25 0.11 -20.53
CA TYR A 90 0.63 -1.19 -20.64
C TYR A 90 -0.83 -1.10 -21.12
N PRO A 91 -1.21 -1.82 -22.20
CA PRO A 91 -2.60 -1.82 -22.65
C PRO A 91 -3.48 -2.52 -21.62
N LEU A 92 -4.59 -1.88 -21.24
CA LEU A 92 -5.60 -2.48 -20.40
C LEU A 92 -6.43 -3.48 -21.24
N PRO A 93 -6.68 -4.70 -20.73
CA PRO A 93 -7.66 -5.60 -21.34
C PRO A 93 -9.06 -4.98 -21.32
N ASP A 94 -9.91 -5.31 -22.29
CA ASP A 94 -11.31 -4.82 -22.37
C ASP A 94 -12.13 -5.11 -21.11
N SER A 95 -11.77 -6.14 -20.34
CA SER A 95 -12.42 -6.52 -19.08
C SER A 95 -12.08 -5.61 -17.89
N VAL A 96 -11.09 -4.72 -18.03
CA VAL A 96 -10.59 -3.84 -16.95
C VAL A 96 -11.06 -2.42 -17.23
N THR A 97 -11.85 -1.87 -16.29
CA THR A 97 -12.32 -0.49 -16.42
C THR A 97 -11.18 0.50 -16.22
N LEU A 98 -11.38 1.76 -16.60
CA LEU A 98 -10.38 2.81 -16.37
C LEU A 98 -10.17 3.07 -14.87
N GLU A 99 -11.22 2.95 -14.07
CA GLU A 99 -11.18 3.02 -12.61
C GLU A 99 -10.31 1.89 -12.02
N ASP A 100 -10.53 0.64 -12.46
CA ASP A 100 -9.69 -0.49 -12.05
C ASP A 100 -8.25 -0.33 -12.52
N GLY A 101 -8.05 0.20 -13.73
CA GLY A 101 -6.74 0.53 -14.29
C GLY A 101 -5.98 1.54 -13.41
N ALA A 102 -6.67 2.56 -12.90
CA ALA A 102 -6.09 3.56 -11.99
C ALA A 102 -5.67 2.96 -10.64
N MET A 103 -6.25 1.83 -10.24
CA MET A 103 -5.92 1.11 -9.00
C MET A 103 -4.75 0.13 -9.15
N ILE A 104 -4.22 -0.08 -10.36
CA ILE A 104 -3.08 -0.99 -10.58
C ILE A 104 -1.85 -0.54 -9.80
N GLU A 105 -1.58 0.77 -9.75
CA GLU A 105 -0.43 1.33 -9.02
C GLU A 105 -0.48 1.01 -7.51
N PRO A 106 -1.54 1.35 -6.77
CA PRO A 106 -1.57 1.05 -5.34
C PRO A 106 -1.71 -0.46 -5.07
N LEU A 107 -2.32 -1.23 -5.98
CA LEU A 107 -2.37 -2.68 -5.87
C LEU A 107 -0.97 -3.30 -6.03
N ALA A 108 -0.15 -2.75 -6.91
CA ALA A 108 1.24 -3.18 -7.09
C ALA A 108 2.05 -3.10 -5.79
N VAL A 109 1.82 -2.06 -4.98
CA VAL A 109 2.41 -1.92 -3.65
C VAL A 109 1.98 -3.09 -2.75
N GLY A 110 0.67 -3.40 -2.71
CA GLY A 110 0.15 -4.52 -1.93
C GLY A 110 0.75 -5.88 -2.35
N ILE A 111 0.85 -6.13 -3.65
CA ILE A 111 1.48 -7.34 -4.21
C ILE A 111 2.96 -7.41 -3.81
N HIS A 112 3.68 -6.29 -3.95
CA HIS A 112 5.09 -6.23 -3.61
C HIS A 112 5.32 -6.50 -2.11
N SER A 113 4.56 -5.84 -1.24
CA SER A 113 4.70 -5.99 0.21
C SER A 113 4.34 -7.38 0.70
N VAL A 114 3.21 -7.94 0.24
CA VAL A 114 2.70 -9.23 0.74
C VAL A 114 3.38 -10.41 0.04
N SER A 115 3.39 -10.43 -1.29
CA SER A 115 3.90 -11.58 -2.06
C SER A 115 5.42 -11.57 -2.14
N ASN A 116 6.03 -10.48 -2.64
CA ASN A 116 7.46 -10.49 -2.95
C ASN A 116 8.31 -10.39 -1.67
N LEU A 117 8.05 -9.36 -0.86
CA LEU A 117 8.81 -9.12 0.37
C LEU A 117 8.36 -10.03 1.50
N GLY A 118 7.04 -10.13 1.72
CA GLY A 118 6.46 -11.00 2.74
C GLY A 118 6.63 -12.48 2.44
N SER A 119 6.86 -12.87 1.18
CA SER A 119 6.93 -14.27 0.74
C SER A 119 5.71 -15.09 1.21
N PHE A 120 4.55 -14.43 1.26
CA PHE A 120 3.32 -14.98 1.80
C PHE A 120 2.79 -16.12 0.93
N ARG A 121 2.27 -17.17 1.58
CA ARG A 121 1.79 -18.40 0.94
C ARG A 121 0.38 -18.71 1.41
N ALA A 122 -0.32 -19.52 0.62
CA ALA A 122 -1.64 -20.02 0.98
C ALA A 122 -1.64 -20.71 2.36
N ASN A 123 -2.77 -20.61 3.05
CA ASN A 123 -3.03 -21.13 4.39
C ASN A 123 -2.23 -20.46 5.53
N GLN A 124 -1.47 -19.40 5.25
CA GLN A 124 -0.84 -18.57 6.28
C GLN A 124 -1.78 -17.50 6.84
N ALA A 125 -1.47 -17.00 8.04
CA ALA A 125 -2.19 -15.91 8.67
C ALA A 125 -1.41 -14.59 8.60
N ILE A 126 -2.12 -13.49 8.37
CA ILE A 126 -1.55 -12.14 8.27
C ILE A 126 -2.21 -11.19 9.26
N ALA A 127 -1.44 -10.27 9.84
CA ALA A 127 -1.97 -9.10 10.55
C ALA A 127 -1.54 -7.82 9.81
N VAL A 128 -2.49 -6.92 9.56
CA VAL A 128 -2.23 -5.66 8.85
C VAL A 128 -2.59 -4.49 9.78
N PHE A 129 -1.55 -3.73 10.13
CA PHE A 129 -1.65 -2.53 10.97
C PHE A 129 -1.86 -1.31 10.09
N GLY A 130 -3.03 -0.68 10.20
CA GLY A 130 -3.49 0.41 9.35
C GLY A 130 -4.48 -0.08 8.30
N CYS A 131 -5.73 0.35 8.40
CA CYS A 131 -6.82 0.05 7.47
C CYS A 131 -7.07 1.21 6.49
N GLY A 132 -6.00 1.88 6.05
CA GLY A 132 -6.04 2.82 4.94
C GLY A 132 -5.99 2.10 3.58
N PRO A 133 -5.95 2.84 2.45
CA PRO A 133 -5.99 2.25 1.11
C PRO A 133 -4.92 1.15 0.89
N VAL A 134 -3.66 1.42 1.24
CA VAL A 134 -2.56 0.44 1.12
C VAL A 134 -2.80 -0.80 1.99
N GLY A 135 -3.23 -0.61 3.24
CA GLY A 135 -3.52 -1.71 4.15
C GLY A 135 -4.67 -2.59 3.65
N LEU A 136 -5.73 -1.99 3.13
CA LEU A 136 -6.88 -2.71 2.54
C LEU A 136 -6.44 -3.53 1.32
N LEU A 137 -5.59 -2.98 0.45
CA LEU A 137 -5.05 -3.71 -0.70
C LEU A 137 -4.10 -4.84 -0.27
N CYS A 138 -3.28 -4.66 0.77
CA CYS A 138 -2.48 -5.75 1.35
C CYS A 138 -3.38 -6.88 1.88
N MET A 139 -4.49 -6.56 2.56
CA MET A 139 -5.46 -7.56 3.01
C MET A 139 -6.11 -8.30 1.84
N ALA A 140 -6.52 -7.57 0.79
CA ALA A 140 -7.13 -8.14 -0.40
C ALA A 140 -6.16 -9.06 -1.17
N VAL A 141 -4.90 -8.66 -1.30
CA VAL A 141 -3.83 -9.49 -1.87
C VAL A 141 -3.62 -10.75 -1.03
N ALA A 142 -3.53 -10.64 0.29
CA ALA A 142 -3.35 -11.80 1.16
C ALA A 142 -4.52 -12.79 1.03
N LYS A 143 -5.76 -12.28 0.97
CA LYS A 143 -6.96 -13.10 0.74
C LYS A 143 -6.92 -13.81 -0.60
N ALA A 144 -6.53 -13.11 -1.68
CA ALA A 144 -6.37 -13.69 -3.01
C ALA A 144 -5.25 -14.73 -3.09
N LEU A 145 -4.20 -14.60 -2.29
CA LEU A 145 -3.14 -15.60 -2.12
C LEU A 145 -3.55 -16.78 -1.22
N GLY A 146 -4.79 -16.81 -0.74
CA GLY A 146 -5.34 -17.90 0.07
C GLY A 146 -5.00 -17.82 1.54
N ALA A 147 -4.91 -16.61 2.12
CA ALA A 147 -4.77 -16.43 3.57
C ALA A 147 -5.84 -17.21 4.34
N SER A 148 -5.43 -17.96 5.37
CA SER A 148 -6.37 -18.63 6.29
C SER A 148 -7.00 -17.66 7.28
N ARG A 149 -6.31 -16.55 7.57
CA ARG A 149 -6.76 -15.50 8.48
C ARG A 149 -6.15 -14.15 8.10
N VAL A 150 -6.96 -13.10 8.14
CA VAL A 150 -6.56 -11.71 7.87
C VAL A 150 -7.05 -10.83 9.03
N VAL A 151 -6.13 -10.44 9.90
CA VAL A 151 -6.41 -9.59 11.07
C VAL A 151 -6.19 -8.12 10.72
N ALA A 152 -7.26 -7.34 10.74
CA ALA A 152 -7.21 -5.89 10.58
C ALA A 152 -7.00 -5.17 11.92
N VAL A 153 -6.04 -4.25 11.98
CA VAL A 153 -5.74 -3.45 13.17
C VAL A 153 -5.78 -1.96 12.80
N ASP A 154 -6.66 -1.18 13.41
CA ASP A 154 -6.73 0.28 13.23
C ASP A 154 -7.35 0.93 14.47
N ILE A 155 -7.03 2.19 14.71
CA ILE A 155 -7.60 2.99 15.81
C ILE A 155 -8.98 3.55 15.48
N ASN A 156 -9.37 3.54 14.19
CA ASN A 156 -10.65 4.04 13.72
C ASN A 156 -11.64 2.89 13.50
N PRO A 157 -12.73 2.81 14.30
CA PRO A 157 -13.74 1.76 14.16
C PRO A 157 -14.37 1.70 12.76
N ALA A 158 -14.64 2.84 12.11
CA ALA A 158 -15.26 2.84 10.78
C ALA A 158 -14.36 2.19 9.72
N ARG A 159 -13.02 2.31 9.85
CA ARG A 159 -12.08 1.64 8.96
C ARG A 159 -12.02 0.14 9.22
N LEU A 160 -12.15 -0.29 10.48
CA LEU A 160 -12.23 -1.70 10.84
C LEU A 160 -13.51 -2.35 10.27
N GLU A 161 -14.65 -1.67 10.38
CA GLU A 161 -15.91 -2.16 9.80
C GLU A 161 -15.80 -2.33 8.29
N PHE A 162 -15.22 -1.34 7.59
CA PHE A 162 -14.95 -1.46 6.16
C PHE A 162 -13.97 -2.59 5.83
N ALA A 163 -12.89 -2.73 6.60
CA ALA A 163 -11.94 -3.82 6.40
C ALA A 163 -12.62 -5.19 6.53
N LYS A 164 -13.54 -5.35 7.50
CA LYS A 164 -14.33 -6.56 7.72
C LYS A 164 -15.32 -6.87 6.60
N SER A 165 -15.96 -5.85 6.02
CA SER A 165 -16.84 -6.06 4.86
C SER A 165 -16.09 -6.35 3.57
N TYR A 166 -14.79 -6.01 3.51
CA TYR A 166 -13.97 -6.13 2.32
C TYR A 166 -13.09 -7.39 2.28
N ALA A 167 -12.10 -7.47 3.18
CA ALA A 167 -11.04 -8.48 3.09
C ALA A 167 -10.65 -9.14 4.43
N ALA A 168 -10.92 -8.50 5.57
CA ALA A 168 -10.49 -8.97 6.88
C ALA A 168 -11.41 -10.04 7.46
N THR A 169 -10.81 -11.08 8.06
CA THR A 169 -11.56 -12.10 8.84
C THR A 169 -11.78 -11.65 10.27
N ASP A 170 -10.88 -10.85 10.82
CA ASP A 170 -10.91 -10.36 12.19
C ASP A 170 -10.59 -8.86 12.20
N ALA A 171 -11.14 -8.14 13.18
CA ALA A 171 -10.84 -6.74 13.42
C ALA A 171 -10.45 -6.55 14.88
N TYR A 172 -9.49 -5.67 15.09
CA TYR A 172 -9.02 -5.32 16.43
C TYR A 172 -8.83 -3.82 16.56
N LEU A 173 -9.52 -3.26 17.56
CA LEU A 173 -9.38 -1.88 18.00
C LEU A 173 -8.36 -1.83 19.16
N PRO A 174 -7.18 -1.23 18.96
CA PRO A 174 -6.20 -1.07 20.03
C PRO A 174 -6.77 -0.25 21.21
N PRO A 175 -6.39 -0.56 22.47
CA PRO A 175 -6.75 0.26 23.60
C PRO A 175 -6.04 1.62 23.52
N PRO A 176 -6.54 2.66 24.23
CA PRO A 176 -5.81 3.91 24.31
C PRO A 176 -4.47 3.74 25.06
N LEU A 177 -3.52 4.61 24.73
CA LEU A 177 -2.28 4.79 25.49
C LEU A 177 -2.61 5.33 26.89
N GLU A 178 -2.09 4.69 27.93
CA GLU A 178 -2.33 5.13 29.31
C GLU A 178 -1.44 6.33 29.66
N LYS A 179 -1.92 7.19 30.57
CA LYS A 179 -1.20 8.41 30.96
C LYS A 179 0.14 8.03 31.63
N GLY A 180 1.25 8.46 31.03
CA GLY A 180 2.60 8.19 31.53
C GLY A 180 3.16 6.83 31.10
N GLU A 181 2.41 6.04 30.31
CA GLU A 181 2.89 4.78 29.78
C GLU A 181 3.93 5.01 28.68
N ALA A 182 5.08 4.33 28.81
CA ALA A 182 6.08 4.35 27.76
C ALA A 182 5.53 3.64 26.50
N ARG A 183 5.80 4.19 25.31
CA ARG A 183 5.32 3.62 24.02
C ARG A 183 5.65 2.13 23.87
N ILE A 184 6.84 1.70 24.28
CA ILE A 184 7.23 0.29 24.17
C ILE A 184 6.45 -0.62 25.14
N ALA A 185 6.07 -0.11 26.32
CA ALA A 185 5.24 -0.83 27.29
C ALA A 185 3.81 -0.95 26.77
N TYR A 186 3.27 0.14 26.21
CA TYR A 186 2.00 0.13 25.49
C TYR A 186 1.98 -0.90 24.36
N SER A 187 2.99 -0.90 23.50
CA SER A 187 3.05 -1.82 22.36
C SER A 187 3.08 -3.29 22.78
N ARG A 188 3.77 -3.59 23.89
CA ARG A 188 3.77 -4.94 24.49
C ARG A 188 2.38 -5.31 25.05
N ARG A 189 1.79 -4.44 25.87
CA ARG A 189 0.44 -4.64 26.44
C ARG A 189 -0.63 -4.78 25.36
N ASN A 190 -0.53 -3.96 24.32
CA ASN A 190 -1.42 -3.99 23.16
C ASN A 190 -1.29 -5.31 22.38
N ALA A 191 -0.06 -5.79 22.15
CA ALA A 191 0.16 -7.08 21.50
C ALA A 191 -0.40 -8.25 22.33
N GLU A 192 -0.21 -8.24 23.65
CA GLU A 192 -0.77 -9.25 24.56
C GLU A 192 -2.29 -9.25 24.55
N LYS A 193 -2.91 -8.07 24.54
CA LYS A 193 -4.36 -7.93 24.40
C LYS A 193 -4.85 -8.43 23.03
N LEU A 194 -4.23 -8.02 21.93
CA LEU A 194 -4.56 -8.51 20.59
C LEU A 194 -4.52 -10.04 20.55
N LYS A 195 -3.44 -10.63 21.06
CA LYS A 195 -3.28 -12.08 21.08
C LYS A 195 -4.34 -12.79 21.90
N ARG A 196 -4.62 -12.29 23.10
CA ARG A 196 -5.65 -12.87 23.97
C ARG A 196 -7.04 -12.78 23.34
N ASP A 197 -7.41 -11.60 22.85
CA ASP A 197 -8.76 -11.32 22.35
C ASP A 197 -9.05 -12.11 21.06
N LEU A 198 -8.04 -12.33 20.23
CA LEU A 198 -8.17 -13.04 18.95
C LEU A 198 -7.63 -14.48 18.98
N GLY A 199 -7.18 -14.97 20.14
CA GLY A 199 -6.60 -16.31 20.29
C GLY A 199 -5.38 -16.57 19.40
N ILE A 200 -4.53 -15.57 19.22
CA ILE A 200 -3.28 -15.68 18.44
C ILE A 200 -2.20 -16.30 19.32
N GLU A 201 -1.57 -17.35 18.81
CA GLU A 201 -0.49 -18.08 19.48
C GLU A 201 0.89 -17.64 18.95
N ASP A 202 1.97 -17.84 19.72
CA ASP A 202 3.32 -17.50 19.26
C ASP A 202 3.87 -18.45 18.19
N ARG A 203 3.29 -19.65 18.09
CA ARG A 203 3.64 -20.74 17.17
C ARG A 203 2.39 -21.53 16.81
N GLY A 204 2.47 -22.35 15.78
CA GLY A 204 1.36 -23.21 15.35
C GLY A 204 0.42 -22.53 14.36
N SER A 205 -0.76 -23.12 14.16
CA SER A 205 -1.72 -22.73 13.11
C SER A 205 -2.49 -21.44 13.40
N LYS A 206 -2.49 -20.95 14.64
CA LYS A 206 -3.11 -19.67 15.02
C LYS A 206 -2.11 -18.51 15.11
N ALA A 207 -0.86 -18.76 14.78
CA ALA A 207 0.19 -17.75 14.84
C ALA A 207 0.16 -16.87 13.57
N ILE A 208 0.64 -15.62 13.69
CA ILE A 208 0.71 -14.70 12.55
C ILE A 208 2.05 -14.89 11.82
N ASP A 209 1.99 -15.38 10.59
CA ASP A 209 3.14 -15.61 9.72
C ASP A 209 3.77 -14.31 9.21
N LEU A 210 2.91 -13.36 8.82
CA LEU A 210 3.28 -12.09 8.22
C LEU A 210 2.56 -10.94 8.93
N VAL A 211 3.32 -9.91 9.29
CA VAL A 211 2.76 -8.63 9.74
C VAL A 211 3.10 -7.55 8.71
N ILE A 212 2.09 -6.79 8.29
CA ILE A 212 2.27 -5.59 7.47
C ILE A 212 2.02 -4.38 8.36
N ASP A 213 3.00 -3.50 8.50
CA ASP A 213 2.77 -2.16 9.04
C ASP A 213 2.54 -1.18 7.89
N ALA A 214 1.27 -0.79 7.70
CA ALA A 214 0.83 0.23 6.75
C ALA A 214 0.43 1.55 7.44
N SER A 215 0.67 1.68 8.76
CA SER A 215 0.33 2.88 9.52
C SER A 215 1.53 3.83 9.67
N GLY A 216 2.75 3.31 9.79
CA GLY A 216 3.95 4.08 10.10
C GLY A 216 4.00 4.60 11.55
N ALA A 217 3.01 4.28 12.40
CA ALA A 217 2.98 4.76 13.78
C ALA A 217 3.96 3.96 14.65
N ASP A 218 4.81 4.63 15.44
CA ASP A 218 5.82 4.02 16.31
C ASP A 218 5.27 2.82 17.11
N VAL A 219 4.08 2.98 17.69
CA VAL A 219 3.45 1.93 18.49
C VAL A 219 2.93 0.75 17.67
N SER A 220 2.52 0.96 16.42
CA SER A 220 2.14 -0.13 15.51
C SER A 220 3.36 -0.93 15.10
N ILE A 221 4.44 -0.24 14.71
CA ILE A 221 5.73 -0.84 14.35
C ILE A 221 6.27 -1.71 15.50
N GLN A 222 6.24 -1.16 16.71
CA GLN A 222 6.66 -1.90 17.91
C GLN A 222 5.73 -3.09 18.20
N THR A 223 4.41 -2.91 18.11
CA THR A 223 3.43 -3.98 18.34
C THR A 223 3.62 -5.13 17.35
N ALA A 224 3.94 -4.83 16.08
CA ALA A 224 4.17 -5.82 15.03
C ALA A 224 5.23 -6.87 15.42
N LEU A 225 6.34 -6.45 16.04
CA LEU A 225 7.40 -7.36 16.49
C LEU A 225 6.92 -8.35 17.57
N TYR A 226 6.03 -7.91 18.45
CA TYR A 226 5.46 -8.77 19.49
C TYR A 226 4.41 -9.73 18.93
N VAL A 227 3.70 -9.36 17.86
CA VAL A 227 2.61 -10.14 17.26
C VAL A 227 3.10 -11.20 16.29
N ALA A 228 4.13 -10.90 15.51
CA ALA A 228 4.73 -11.88 14.59
C ALA A 228 5.21 -13.13 15.34
N LYS A 229 4.98 -14.29 14.73
CA LYS A 229 5.45 -15.59 15.25
C LYS A 229 6.97 -15.68 15.21
N SER A 230 7.56 -16.65 15.94
CA SER A 230 8.99 -16.98 15.74
C SER A 230 9.26 -17.40 14.29
N GLY A 231 10.29 -16.82 13.67
CA GLY A 231 10.63 -16.97 12.26
C GLY A 231 9.70 -16.22 11.30
N GLY A 232 8.74 -15.44 11.84
CA GLY A 232 7.78 -14.66 11.06
C GLY A 232 8.44 -13.48 10.33
N THR A 233 7.68 -12.87 9.42
CA THR A 233 8.11 -11.70 8.66
C THR A 233 7.30 -10.47 9.07
N VAL A 234 7.98 -9.33 9.22
CA VAL A 234 7.37 -8.01 9.37
C VAL A 234 7.82 -7.16 8.18
N VAL A 235 6.85 -6.61 7.46
CA VAL A 235 7.11 -5.69 6.33
C VAL A 235 6.61 -4.30 6.70
N GLN A 236 7.54 -3.35 6.76
CA GLN A 236 7.28 -1.93 6.95
C GLN A 236 6.92 -1.30 5.61
N VAL A 237 5.69 -0.82 5.48
CA VAL A 237 5.16 -0.16 4.28
C VAL A 237 4.77 1.29 4.58
N GLY A 238 4.13 1.53 5.72
CA GLY A 238 3.73 2.85 6.17
C GLY A 238 4.94 3.74 6.42
N MET A 239 4.86 4.98 5.97
CA MET A 239 5.89 5.99 6.21
C MET A 239 5.46 6.88 7.36
N GLY A 240 6.14 6.78 8.49
CA GLY A 240 5.91 7.63 9.65
C GLY A 240 7.18 8.34 10.10
N ASN A 241 7.38 8.42 11.42
CA ASN A 241 8.62 8.97 11.97
C ASN A 241 9.82 8.13 11.49
N PRO A 242 10.85 8.72 10.86
CA PRO A 242 12.01 7.96 10.37
C PRO A 242 12.85 7.36 11.50
N ASN A 243 12.75 7.89 12.72
CA ASN A 243 13.54 7.47 13.87
C ASN A 243 12.62 6.91 14.96
N VAL A 244 12.47 5.59 15.00
CA VAL A 244 11.65 4.88 16.01
C VAL A 244 12.49 3.96 16.88
N THR A 245 12.15 3.87 18.16
CA THR A 245 12.70 2.84 19.05
C THR A 245 11.99 1.52 18.79
N ILE A 246 12.75 0.43 18.62
CA ILE A 246 12.23 -0.93 18.49
C ILE A 246 12.90 -1.87 19.49
N ASP A 247 12.20 -2.94 19.89
CA ASP A 247 12.76 -3.98 20.76
C ASP A 247 13.59 -4.97 19.93
N ILE A 248 14.89 -4.70 19.84
CA ILE A 248 15.86 -5.58 19.16
C ILE A 248 15.93 -6.96 19.83
N GLY A 249 15.68 -7.04 21.13
CA GLY A 249 15.63 -8.31 21.85
C GLY A 249 14.54 -9.23 21.29
N GLN A 250 13.36 -8.69 20.98
CA GLN A 250 12.29 -9.47 20.33
C GLN A 250 12.65 -9.88 18.90
N LEU A 251 13.24 -8.97 18.12
CA LEU A 251 13.67 -9.26 16.76
C LEU A 251 14.64 -10.45 16.75
N THR A 252 15.63 -10.44 17.64
CA THR A 252 16.63 -11.51 17.77
C THR A 252 16.03 -12.79 18.37
N ALA A 253 15.31 -12.70 19.49
CA ALA A 253 14.80 -13.88 20.20
C ALA A 253 13.79 -14.69 19.38
N LYS A 254 13.08 -14.03 18.46
CA LYS A 254 12.14 -14.67 17.55
C LYS A 254 12.72 -14.93 16.17
N GLU A 255 13.97 -14.54 15.89
CA GLU A 255 14.59 -14.63 14.57
C GLU A 255 13.69 -14.03 13.47
N LEU A 256 13.16 -12.82 13.72
CA LEU A 256 12.24 -12.17 12.79
C LEU A 256 12.95 -11.69 11.54
N ASN A 257 12.24 -11.80 10.41
CA ASN A 257 12.62 -11.13 9.17
C ASN A 257 11.98 -9.74 9.14
N TYR A 258 12.77 -8.67 9.23
CA TYR A 258 12.26 -7.29 9.14
C TYR A 258 12.66 -6.66 7.82
N LYS A 259 11.68 -6.23 7.01
CA LYS A 259 11.91 -5.73 5.64
C LYS A 259 11.22 -4.39 5.43
N GLY A 260 11.89 -3.47 4.73
CA GLY A 260 11.25 -2.25 4.21
C GLY A 260 10.64 -2.51 2.84
N SER A 261 9.48 -1.92 2.57
CA SER A 261 8.81 -1.92 1.28
C SER A 261 8.81 -0.52 0.69
N PHE A 262 9.32 -0.37 -0.52
CA PHE A 262 9.33 0.91 -1.24
C PHE A 262 8.80 0.71 -2.65
N ARG A 263 7.69 1.37 -2.97
CA ARG A 263 7.00 1.26 -4.27
C ARG A 263 6.73 -0.21 -4.64
N TYR A 264 7.18 -0.64 -5.81
CA TYR A 264 7.00 -1.97 -6.38
C TYR A 264 7.97 -2.16 -7.56
N GLY A 265 8.17 -3.41 -7.99
CA GLY A 265 8.79 -3.71 -9.28
C GLY A 265 7.73 -3.68 -10.40
N ALA A 266 7.82 -2.71 -11.32
CA ALA A 266 6.81 -2.46 -12.36
C ALA A 266 6.43 -3.71 -13.19
N ILE A 267 7.43 -4.50 -13.59
CA ILE A 267 7.23 -5.73 -14.38
C ILE A 267 6.47 -6.80 -13.59
N VAL A 268 6.70 -6.90 -12.27
CA VAL A 268 6.06 -7.94 -11.44
C VAL A 268 4.59 -7.60 -11.20
N ALA A 269 4.28 -6.32 -10.99
CA ALA A 269 2.90 -5.84 -10.89
C ALA A 269 2.11 -6.15 -12.16
N PHE A 270 2.68 -5.82 -13.33
CA PHE A 270 2.03 -6.09 -14.62
C PHE A 270 1.89 -7.59 -14.92
N LYS A 271 2.89 -8.42 -14.59
CA LYS A 271 2.79 -9.88 -14.77
C LYS A 271 1.73 -10.51 -13.87
N ALA A 272 1.62 -10.07 -12.62
CA ALA A 272 0.56 -10.53 -11.71
C ALA A 272 -0.84 -10.22 -12.26
N THR A 273 -1.02 -9.07 -12.93
CA THR A 273 -2.25 -8.72 -13.67
C THR A 273 -2.57 -9.67 -14.81
N ARG A 274 -1.54 -10.12 -15.54
CA ARG A 274 -1.69 -10.90 -16.78
C ARG A 274 -1.80 -12.41 -16.54
N GLU A 275 -1.10 -12.92 -15.54
CA GLU A 275 -1.02 -14.35 -15.19
C GLU A 275 -2.17 -14.79 -14.27
N GLY A 276 -2.67 -13.89 -13.42
CA GLY A 276 -3.87 -14.13 -12.64
C GLY A 276 -5.13 -13.96 -13.50
N LYS A 277 -5.43 -14.88 -14.42
CA LYS A 277 -6.76 -14.92 -15.06
C LYS A 277 -7.63 -15.95 -14.34
N SER A 278 -8.89 -15.62 -14.04
CA SER A 278 -9.90 -16.62 -13.67
C SER A 278 -10.25 -17.50 -14.87
N GLU A 279 -10.98 -18.61 -14.65
CA GLU A 279 -11.38 -19.55 -15.72
C GLU A 279 -12.20 -18.91 -16.86
N ASP A 280 -12.82 -17.75 -16.60
CA ASP A 280 -13.54 -16.92 -17.58
C ASP A 280 -12.66 -15.90 -18.32
N GLY A 281 -11.35 -15.90 -18.08
CA GLY A 281 -10.37 -15.05 -18.76
C GLY A 281 -10.25 -13.61 -18.22
N LYS A 282 -10.96 -13.27 -17.14
CA LYS A 282 -10.92 -11.93 -16.51
C LYS A 282 -9.73 -11.79 -15.56
N GLY A 283 -9.18 -10.59 -15.44
CA GLY A 283 -8.02 -10.33 -14.59
C GLY A 283 -8.35 -10.39 -13.10
N VAL A 284 -7.53 -11.11 -12.32
CA VAL A 284 -7.58 -11.27 -10.85
C VAL A 284 -7.60 -9.93 -10.12
N ILE A 285 -7.14 -8.86 -10.77
CA ILE A 285 -7.26 -7.48 -10.27
C ILE A 285 -8.71 -7.11 -9.94
N LYS A 286 -9.68 -7.42 -10.79
CA LYS A 286 -11.09 -7.07 -10.54
C LYS A 286 -11.64 -7.80 -9.32
N ALA A 287 -11.25 -9.06 -9.14
CA ALA A 287 -11.60 -9.86 -7.96
C ALA A 287 -10.90 -9.37 -6.68
N ILE A 288 -9.65 -8.90 -6.77
CA ILE A 288 -8.93 -8.30 -5.64
C ILE A 288 -9.53 -6.95 -5.26
N ILE A 289 -9.78 -6.06 -6.23
CA ILE A 289 -10.29 -4.71 -6.00
C ILE A 289 -11.74 -4.74 -5.52
N SER A 290 -12.59 -5.58 -6.12
CA SER A 290 -14.04 -5.57 -5.87
C SER A 290 -14.49 -6.44 -4.69
N GLY A 291 -13.59 -7.26 -4.12
CA GLY A 291 -13.92 -8.21 -3.06
C GLY A 291 -14.54 -9.52 -3.58
N PRO A 292 -14.66 -10.55 -2.71
CA PRO A 292 -15.03 -11.92 -3.10
C PRO A 292 -16.49 -12.12 -3.51
N ASP A 293 -17.38 -11.18 -3.15
CA ASP A 293 -18.82 -11.27 -3.42
C ASP A 293 -19.21 -10.59 -4.74
N PHE A 294 -18.24 -10.15 -5.55
CA PHE A 294 -18.53 -9.59 -6.86
C PHE A 294 -19.04 -10.70 -7.80
N PRO A 295 -20.28 -10.62 -8.29
CA PRO A 295 -20.84 -11.67 -9.14
C PRO A 295 -20.05 -11.79 -10.45
N ALA A 296 -19.54 -12.99 -10.74
CA ALA A 296 -18.74 -13.26 -11.94
C ALA A 296 -19.51 -12.95 -13.25
N ASP A 297 -20.84 -12.92 -13.18
CA ASP A 297 -21.81 -12.68 -14.25
C ASP A 297 -22.11 -11.19 -14.52
N LEU A 298 -21.62 -10.26 -13.68
CA LEU A 298 -21.73 -8.80 -13.90
C LEU A 298 -20.43 -8.15 -14.39
N ALA A 299 -19.47 -8.96 -14.85
CA ALA A 299 -18.19 -8.49 -15.38
C ALA A 299 -18.02 -8.73 -16.88
#